data_AF-A0A949M319-F1
#
_entry.id   AF-A0A949M319-F1
#
_cell.length_a   1.000
_cell.length_b   1.000
_cell.length_c   1.000
_cell.angle_alpha   90.00
_cell.angle_beta   90.00
_cell.angle_gamma   90.00
#
_symmetry.space_group_name_H-M   'P 1'
#
loop_
_entity.id
_entity.type
_entity.pdbx_description
1 polymer ?
#
loop_
_entity_poly.entity_id
_entity_poly.type
_entity_poly.pdbx_seq_one_letter_code
_entity_poly.pdbx_strand_id
1 'polypeptide(L)'
;MHPLPVRTSASLILIGLIAALLLGACGAASIPTAPAEPTAPAEPTAPAEPTAPAEPTAPAEPTAPAEPTAPAEPTVELDDAPTLSSAEGVADGGVERLPLEDGLTVAYSTGMINFDRDTRHTIAIEQQGREIAAITLENPTYLDPSGVQRVVITGDGVWLAVESGAGAHGGCFDLVWFDGSQLTNPYSICGEAPGVAQVRDLDGDGSAEVIINTTNHYVFCYACGVRDVSFSIMRWDGAGMAAVALAPIAGDDAATSAANDALRLASAGLWRDAAAALDGVTATPGSEAFWLISAIRLTATGRAEQAQSGIYPLLDHLLYGEYDAAIDSMRTYTPEELLDAAGPLLTGTPAEGNGEALFATVAGTAELALTVQPDAPAALFLRGWAHVMQGDRVPGAADLARAAELKPDDALFGALAAAAGR
;
A
#
# COMPACT_ATOMS: atom_id res chain seq x y z
N MET A 1 -50.71 -0.11 -41.52
CA MET A 1 -51.49 1.07 -41.08
C MET A 1 -50.63 2.29 -41.29
N HIS A 2 -51.12 3.21 -42.11
CA HIS A 2 -50.77 4.62 -42.30
C HIS A 2 -49.30 5.04 -42.47
N PRO A 3 -48.92 5.39 -43.72
CA PRO A 3 -47.71 6.15 -44.05
C PRO A 3 -48.00 7.63 -44.40
N LEU A 4 -46.95 8.48 -44.24
CA LEU A 4 -46.64 9.72 -44.99
C LEU A 4 -47.61 10.94 -44.85
N PRO A 5 -47.33 12.16 -45.38
CA PRO A 5 -46.07 12.85 -45.73
C PRO A 5 -46.01 14.39 -45.40
N VAL A 6 -44.82 14.99 -45.58
CA VAL A 6 -44.46 16.24 -46.30
C VAL A 6 -45.57 17.29 -46.59
N ARG A 7 -45.34 18.58 -46.29
CA ARG A 7 -44.96 19.68 -47.25
C ARG A 7 -45.22 21.11 -46.72
N THR A 8 -44.25 21.95 -47.03
CA THR A 8 -44.20 23.43 -47.12
C THR A 8 -45.39 24.12 -47.81
N SER A 9 -45.66 25.39 -47.48
CA SER A 9 -46.06 26.51 -48.38
C SER A 9 -46.04 27.82 -47.56
N ALA A 10 -45.21 28.82 -47.90
CA ALA A 10 -45.51 29.99 -48.78
C ALA A 10 -46.65 30.86 -48.22
N SER A 11 -46.57 32.19 -48.09
CA SER A 11 -46.35 33.23 -49.12
C SER A 11 -46.75 34.59 -48.46
N LEU A 12 -46.15 35.78 -48.64
CA LEU A 12 -46.42 36.78 -49.70
C LEU A 12 -45.96 38.20 -49.26
N ILE A 13 -45.42 38.98 -50.22
CA ILE A 13 -45.60 40.45 -50.46
C ILE A 13 -44.92 41.45 -49.48
N LEU A 14 -44.43 42.66 -49.81
CA LEU A 14 -43.95 43.42 -50.97
C LEU A 14 -43.84 44.91 -50.48
N ILE A 15 -42.68 45.55 -50.66
CA ILE A 15 -42.42 46.99 -50.99
C ILE A 15 -43.21 48.14 -50.29
N GLY A 16 -42.46 49.14 -49.81
CA GLY A 16 -42.80 50.58 -50.00
C GLY A 16 -42.85 51.44 -48.72
N LEU A 17 -41.86 52.31 -48.50
CA LEU A 17 -41.88 53.76 -48.81
C LEU A 17 -42.62 54.61 -47.76
N ILE A 18 -41.93 55.55 -47.11
CA ILE A 18 -42.22 57.01 -47.11
C ILE A 18 -41.43 57.72 -45.99
N ALA A 19 -40.61 58.67 -46.43
CA ALA A 19 -40.01 59.73 -45.65
C ALA A 19 -40.99 60.91 -45.53
N ALA A 20 -41.05 61.57 -44.37
CA ALA A 20 -41.26 63.03 -44.18
C ALA A 20 -41.37 63.32 -42.67
N LEU A 21 -40.39 63.98 -42.02
CA LEU A 21 -40.14 65.43 -41.97
C LEU A 21 -41.11 66.20 -41.03
N LEU A 22 -40.67 66.46 -39.79
CA LEU A 22 -41.10 67.57 -38.92
C LEU A 22 -39.87 68.02 -38.11
N LEU A 23 -39.15 69.04 -38.58
CA LEU A 23 -39.19 70.44 -38.13
C LEU A 23 -38.76 70.68 -36.67
N GLY A 24 -37.67 71.44 -36.52
CA GLY A 24 -37.54 72.45 -35.48
C GLY A 24 -36.38 72.28 -34.52
N ALA A 25 -35.23 72.91 -34.81
CA ALA A 25 -34.63 73.93 -33.96
C ALA A 25 -33.27 74.43 -34.50
N CYS A 26 -33.23 75.73 -34.75
CA CYS A 26 -32.06 76.63 -34.66
C CYS A 26 -31.26 76.29 -33.37
N GLY A 27 -29.94 76.26 -33.28
CA GLY A 27 -28.91 77.01 -33.98
C GLY A 27 -27.91 77.48 -32.93
N ALA A 28 -26.75 76.86 -32.85
CA ALA A 28 -25.49 77.44 -32.37
C ALA A 28 -24.36 76.48 -32.78
N ALA A 29 -23.52 76.94 -33.70
CA ALA A 29 -22.35 76.22 -34.16
C ALA A 29 -21.30 76.16 -33.03
N SER A 30 -20.92 74.94 -32.64
CA SER A 30 -19.62 74.67 -32.02
C SER A 30 -18.80 73.83 -32.98
N ILE A 31 -17.65 74.35 -33.38
CA ILE A 31 -16.66 73.65 -34.19
C ILE A 31 -16.14 72.49 -33.32
N PRO A 32 -16.07 71.23 -33.81
CA PRO A 32 -15.46 70.16 -33.04
C PRO A 32 -13.95 70.41 -32.95
N THR A 33 -13.46 70.69 -31.74
CA THR A 33 -12.02 70.66 -31.44
C THR A 33 -11.51 69.25 -31.69
N ALA A 34 -10.43 69.10 -32.45
CA ALA A 34 -9.77 67.82 -32.68
C ALA A 34 -9.41 67.14 -31.34
N PRO A 35 -9.52 65.80 -31.22
CA PRO A 35 -9.15 65.11 -30.00
C PRO A 35 -7.66 65.32 -29.72
N ALA A 36 -7.31 65.58 -28.46
CA ALA A 36 -5.92 65.64 -28.02
C ALA A 36 -5.25 64.26 -28.20
N GLU A 37 -4.01 64.26 -28.71
CA GLU A 37 -3.21 63.04 -28.82
C GLU A 37 -3.02 62.40 -27.44
N PRO A 38 -3.09 61.05 -27.34
CA PRO A 38 -2.93 60.37 -26.07
C PRO A 38 -1.49 60.52 -25.57
N THR A 39 -1.34 60.96 -24.32
CA THR A 39 -0.06 61.00 -23.62
C THR A 39 0.48 59.57 -23.48
N ALA A 40 1.75 59.35 -23.85
CA ALA A 40 2.42 58.06 -23.68
C ALA A 40 2.40 57.62 -22.20
N PRO A 41 2.19 56.31 -21.91
CA PRO A 41 2.24 55.80 -20.54
C PRO A 41 3.63 56.02 -19.93
N ALA A 42 3.69 56.33 -18.64
CA ALA A 42 4.95 56.33 -17.89
C ALA A 42 5.54 54.91 -17.87
N GLU A 43 6.86 54.80 -18.02
CA GLU A 43 7.57 53.53 -17.90
C GLU A 43 7.37 52.92 -16.51
N PRO A 44 7.17 51.59 -16.42
CA PRO A 44 6.98 50.92 -15.13
C PRO A 44 8.28 50.96 -14.31
N THR A 45 8.15 51.34 -13.04
CA THR A 45 9.24 51.24 -12.06
C THR A 45 9.62 49.77 -11.87
N ALA A 46 10.92 49.46 -11.91
CA ALA A 46 11.43 48.11 -11.70
C ALA A 46 10.97 47.56 -10.33
N PRO A 47 10.60 46.26 -10.23
CA PRO A 47 10.28 45.63 -8.96
C PRO A 47 11.47 45.68 -8.00
N ALA A 48 11.20 45.83 -6.71
CA ALA A 48 12.22 45.63 -5.68
C ALA A 48 12.71 44.18 -5.72
N GLU A 49 14.02 43.97 -5.53
CA GLU A 49 14.60 42.62 -5.45
C GLU A 49 13.97 41.84 -4.28
N PRO A 50 13.67 40.55 -4.47
CA PRO A 50 13.09 39.72 -3.42
C PRO A 50 14.09 39.54 -2.27
N THR A 51 13.63 39.81 -1.05
CA THR A 51 14.37 39.47 0.16
C THR A 51 14.54 37.96 0.24
N ALA A 52 15.77 37.49 0.50
CA ALA A 52 16.06 36.06 0.66
C ALA A 52 15.15 35.44 1.75
N PRO A 53 14.62 34.22 1.53
CA PRO A 53 13.88 33.51 2.56
C PRO A 53 14.73 33.32 3.81
N ALA A 54 14.10 33.41 4.99
CA ALA A 54 14.75 32.97 6.22
C ALA A 54 15.10 31.47 6.10
N GLU A 55 16.29 31.08 6.56
CA GLU A 55 16.69 29.68 6.60
C GLU A 55 15.65 28.86 7.41
N PRO A 56 15.26 27.67 6.94
CA PRO A 56 14.33 26.83 7.66
C PRO A 56 14.94 26.41 8.99
N THR A 57 14.21 26.63 10.07
CA THR A 57 14.56 26.07 11.38
C THR A 57 14.58 24.55 11.27
N ALA A 58 15.67 23.92 11.71
CA ALA A 58 15.77 22.47 11.74
C ALA A 58 14.55 21.84 12.44
N PRO A 59 14.01 20.72 11.94
CA PRO A 59 12.95 19.98 12.62
C PRO A 59 13.38 19.64 14.05
N ALA A 60 12.47 19.76 15.01
CA ALA A 60 12.71 19.20 16.33
C ALA A 60 12.97 17.70 16.21
N GLU A 61 13.99 17.20 16.92
CA GLU A 61 14.26 15.76 16.97
C GLU A 61 12.99 15.00 17.39
N PRO A 62 12.68 13.87 16.74
CA PRO A 62 11.52 13.08 17.09
C PRO A 62 11.65 12.63 18.55
N THR A 63 10.63 12.95 19.35
CA THR A 63 10.51 12.42 20.71
C THR A 63 10.51 10.90 20.63
N ALA A 64 11.40 10.24 21.38
CA ALA A 64 11.41 8.78 21.48
C ALA A 64 10.00 8.28 21.84
N PRO A 65 9.54 7.15 21.25
CA PRO A 65 8.30 6.51 21.66
C PRO A 65 8.29 6.30 23.17
N ALA A 66 7.14 6.53 23.81
CA ALA A 66 6.97 6.14 25.21
C ALA A 66 7.28 4.63 25.34
N GLU A 67 8.02 4.25 26.37
CA GLU A 67 8.26 2.84 26.69
C GLU A 67 6.90 2.12 26.77
N PRO A 68 6.77 0.91 26.18
CA PRO A 68 5.54 0.14 26.27
C PRO A 68 5.24 -0.11 27.75
N THR A 69 4.02 0.23 28.16
CA THR A 69 3.50 -0.11 29.48
C THR A 69 3.60 -1.63 29.63
N ALA A 70 4.26 -2.10 30.69
CA ALA A 70 4.29 -3.53 31.03
C ALA A 70 2.85 -4.09 31.03
N PRO A 71 2.62 -5.31 30.51
CA PRO A 71 1.31 -5.95 30.59
C PRO A 71 0.83 -5.96 32.04
N ALA A 72 -0.44 -5.60 32.26
CA ALA A 72 -1.05 -5.77 33.56
C ALA A 72 -1.00 -7.26 33.93
N GLU A 73 -0.57 -7.60 35.15
CA GLU A 73 -0.69 -8.96 35.66
C GLU A 73 -2.17 -9.39 35.58
N PRO A 74 -2.48 -10.57 35.01
CA PRO A 74 -3.85 -11.04 34.93
C PRO A 74 -4.35 -11.36 36.34
N THR A 75 -5.25 -10.52 36.87
CA THR A 75 -6.06 -10.86 38.03
C THR A 75 -7.13 -11.85 37.60
N VAL A 76 -6.85 -13.14 37.69
CA VAL A 76 -7.85 -14.20 37.52
C VAL A 76 -8.48 -14.47 38.88
N GLU A 77 -9.75 -14.12 39.08
CA GLU A 77 -10.54 -14.72 40.15
C GLU A 77 -10.80 -16.19 39.76
N LEU A 78 -10.46 -17.11 40.66
CA LEU A 78 -10.39 -18.56 40.39
C LEU A 78 -11.73 -19.23 40.02
N ASP A 79 -12.85 -18.51 40.03
CA ASP A 79 -14.19 -19.03 39.70
C ASP A 79 -14.63 -18.77 38.24
N ASP A 80 -13.88 -17.99 37.44
CA ASP A 80 -14.21 -17.62 36.04
C ASP A 80 -13.21 -18.17 34.99
N ALA A 81 -12.45 -19.23 35.32
CA ALA A 81 -11.52 -19.83 34.37
C ALA A 81 -12.25 -20.32 33.09
N PRO A 82 -11.74 -20.02 31.88
CA PRO A 82 -12.35 -20.51 30.65
C PRO A 82 -12.31 -22.03 30.62
N THR A 83 -13.39 -22.68 30.21
CA THR A 83 -13.46 -24.14 30.04
C THR A 83 -13.83 -24.46 28.61
N LEU A 84 -13.44 -25.63 28.08
CA LEU A 84 -13.93 -26.07 26.76
C LEU A 84 -15.46 -26.16 26.68
N SER A 85 -16.14 -26.34 27.81
CA SER A 85 -17.60 -26.35 27.86
C SER A 85 -18.23 -24.99 27.61
N SER A 86 -17.50 -23.87 27.74
CA SER A 86 -18.02 -22.55 27.35
C SER A 86 -18.09 -22.35 25.83
N ALA A 87 -17.53 -23.27 25.04
CA ALA A 87 -17.62 -23.29 23.57
C ALA A 87 -18.99 -23.75 23.02
N GLU A 88 -19.96 -24.09 23.87
CA GLU A 88 -21.34 -24.50 23.50
C GLU A 88 -22.13 -23.44 22.71
N GLY A 89 -21.57 -22.25 22.51
CA GLY A 89 -22.17 -21.18 21.73
C GLY A 89 -21.62 -20.99 20.32
N VAL A 90 -20.67 -21.80 19.82
CA VAL A 90 -20.28 -21.75 18.40
C VAL A 90 -21.45 -22.25 17.53
N ALA A 91 -21.89 -21.42 16.59
CA ALA A 91 -23.12 -21.65 15.82
C ALA A 91 -23.03 -22.78 14.77
N ASP A 92 -21.82 -23.20 14.39
CA ASP A 92 -21.57 -24.23 13.37
C ASP A 92 -20.19 -24.90 13.55
N GLY A 93 -19.91 -25.43 14.75
CA GLY A 93 -18.64 -26.09 15.01
C GLY A 93 -18.66 -27.06 16.18
N GLY A 94 -17.47 -27.45 16.64
CA GLY A 94 -17.32 -28.50 17.64
C GLY A 94 -16.05 -28.34 18.46
N VAL A 95 -15.58 -29.45 19.02
CA VAL A 95 -14.30 -29.52 19.72
C VAL A 95 -13.42 -30.52 18.99
N GLU A 96 -12.33 -30.02 18.44
CA GLU A 96 -11.28 -30.86 17.85
C GLU A 96 -10.23 -31.22 18.89
N ARG A 97 -9.56 -32.35 18.66
CA ARG A 97 -8.52 -32.87 19.55
C ARG A 97 -7.28 -33.25 18.77
N LEU A 98 -6.16 -32.62 19.11
CA LEU A 98 -4.83 -32.92 18.58
C LEU A 98 -4.01 -33.63 19.66
N PRO A 99 -3.77 -34.95 19.54
CA PRO A 99 -2.91 -35.68 20.47
C PRO A 99 -1.47 -35.17 20.41
N LEU A 100 -0.84 -35.03 21.58
CA LEU A 100 0.57 -34.68 21.75
C LEU A 100 1.35 -35.82 22.41
N GLU A 101 2.64 -35.59 22.63
CA GLU A 101 3.50 -36.49 23.41
C GLU A 101 3.11 -36.47 24.91
N ASP A 102 3.65 -37.43 25.67
CA ASP A 102 3.45 -37.55 27.13
C ASP A 102 1.99 -37.64 27.61
N GLY A 103 1.08 -38.04 26.72
CA GLY A 103 -0.34 -38.21 27.03
C GLY A 103 -1.10 -36.90 27.18
N LEU A 104 -0.53 -35.80 26.69
CA LEU A 104 -1.22 -34.52 26.52
C LEU A 104 -2.06 -34.54 25.24
N THR A 105 -3.15 -33.78 25.24
CA THR A 105 -4.00 -33.53 24.07
C THR A 105 -4.35 -32.05 24.05
N VAL A 106 -4.20 -31.38 22.91
CA VAL A 106 -4.82 -30.07 22.71
C VAL A 106 -6.27 -30.31 22.34
N ALA A 107 -7.19 -29.68 23.05
CA ALA A 107 -8.59 -29.62 22.67
C ALA A 107 -8.95 -28.16 22.39
N TYR A 108 -9.68 -27.90 21.30
CA TYR A 108 -9.99 -26.53 20.90
C TYR A 108 -11.33 -26.44 20.19
N SER A 109 -12.01 -25.32 20.37
CA SER A 109 -13.28 -25.07 19.69
C SER A 109 -13.08 -24.68 18.23
N THR A 110 -13.98 -25.11 17.36
CA THR A 110 -13.93 -24.83 15.92
C THR A 110 -15.24 -24.21 15.45
N GLY A 111 -15.32 -23.75 14.20
CA GLY A 111 -16.53 -23.19 13.58
C GLY A 111 -16.65 -21.67 13.73
N MET A 112 -17.84 -21.13 13.44
CA MET A 112 -18.15 -19.71 13.56
C MET A 112 -18.69 -19.37 14.95
N ILE A 113 -18.17 -18.31 15.59
CA ILE A 113 -18.75 -17.81 16.85
C ILE A 113 -20.20 -17.37 16.65
N ASN A 114 -20.98 -17.38 17.72
CA ASN A 114 -22.32 -16.78 17.72
C ASN A 114 -22.22 -15.32 18.16
N PHE A 115 -22.47 -14.40 17.23
CA PHE A 115 -22.40 -12.96 17.47
C PHE A 115 -23.47 -12.42 18.44
N ASP A 116 -24.55 -13.18 18.69
CA ASP A 116 -25.59 -12.81 19.66
C ASP A 116 -25.23 -13.21 21.09
N ARG A 117 -24.09 -13.89 21.29
CA ARG A 117 -23.57 -14.32 22.58
C ARG A 117 -22.12 -13.87 22.73
N ASP A 118 -21.67 -13.70 23.96
CA ASP A 118 -20.24 -13.47 24.23
C ASP A 118 -19.48 -14.80 24.16
N THR A 119 -19.42 -15.36 22.95
CA THR A 119 -18.77 -16.65 22.67
C THR A 119 -17.47 -16.40 21.95
N ARG A 120 -16.40 -17.04 22.43
CA ARG A 120 -15.04 -16.90 21.92
C ARG A 120 -14.47 -18.29 21.67
N HIS A 121 -13.46 -18.36 20.82
CA HIS A 121 -12.72 -19.61 20.65
C HIS A 121 -11.86 -19.89 21.88
N THR A 122 -11.73 -21.17 22.23
CA THR A 122 -10.97 -21.61 23.41
C THR A 122 -10.02 -22.71 22.99
N ILE A 123 -8.78 -22.64 23.48
CA ILE A 123 -7.78 -23.71 23.38
C ILE A 123 -7.50 -24.21 24.79
N ALA A 124 -7.43 -25.51 24.96
CA ALA A 124 -7.13 -26.14 26.22
C ALA A 124 -6.15 -27.31 26.07
N ILE A 125 -5.42 -27.59 27.14
CA ILE A 125 -4.61 -28.79 27.29
C ILE A 125 -5.38 -29.76 28.18
N GLU A 126 -5.58 -30.97 27.69
CA GLU A 126 -6.11 -32.10 28.43
C GLU A 126 -4.96 -33.08 28.76
N GLN A 127 -4.97 -33.66 29.96
CA GLN A 127 -4.13 -34.78 30.35
C GLN A 127 -5.02 -35.91 30.88
N GLN A 128 -4.91 -37.10 30.30
CA GLN A 128 -5.76 -38.26 30.64
C GLN A 128 -7.27 -37.94 30.59
N GLY A 129 -7.68 -37.08 29.65
CA GLY A 129 -9.07 -36.68 29.45
C GLY A 129 -9.60 -35.65 30.46
N ARG A 130 -8.72 -35.04 31.26
CA ARG A 130 -9.05 -33.93 32.16
C ARG A 130 -8.37 -32.65 31.66
N GLU A 131 -9.14 -31.57 31.53
CA GLU A 131 -8.61 -30.23 31.29
C GLU A 131 -7.67 -29.78 32.42
N ILE A 132 -6.46 -29.35 32.07
CA ILE A 132 -5.44 -28.88 33.02
C ILE A 132 -5.05 -27.42 32.82
N ALA A 133 -5.28 -26.86 31.63
CA ALA A 133 -5.09 -25.45 31.31
C ALA A 133 -5.99 -25.07 30.14
N ALA A 134 -6.44 -23.82 30.08
CA ALA A 134 -7.22 -23.28 28.97
C ALA A 134 -6.93 -21.79 28.77
N ILE A 135 -7.13 -21.32 27.54
CA ILE A 135 -7.05 -19.91 27.15
C ILE A 135 -8.13 -19.60 26.13
N THR A 136 -8.71 -18.41 26.23
CA THR A 136 -9.66 -17.87 25.26
C THR A 136 -8.91 -17.02 24.23
N LEU A 137 -9.19 -17.25 22.95
CA LEU A 137 -8.69 -16.43 21.86
C LEU A 137 -9.56 -15.18 21.74
N GLU A 138 -8.91 -14.02 21.73
CA GLU A 138 -9.64 -12.75 21.75
C GLU A 138 -10.22 -12.42 20.37
N ASN A 139 -9.43 -12.52 19.32
CA ASN A 139 -9.80 -11.92 18.03
C ASN A 139 -10.61 -12.80 17.04
N PRO A 140 -10.46 -14.13 16.98
CA PRO A 140 -11.02 -14.89 15.86
C PRO A 140 -12.54 -14.98 15.91
N THR A 141 -13.17 -14.82 14.74
CA THR A 141 -14.61 -15.07 14.54
C THR A 141 -14.88 -16.47 13.99
N TYR A 142 -13.85 -17.10 13.42
CA TYR A 142 -13.88 -18.43 12.83
C TYR A 142 -12.60 -19.19 13.16
N LEU A 143 -12.70 -20.46 13.55
CA LEU A 143 -11.54 -21.35 13.67
C LEU A 143 -11.79 -22.65 12.91
N ASP A 144 -10.94 -22.93 11.92
CA ASP A 144 -11.01 -24.16 11.12
C ASP A 144 -10.54 -25.38 11.95
N PRO A 145 -11.12 -26.58 11.75
CA PRO A 145 -10.64 -27.83 12.34
C PRO A 145 -9.17 -28.20 12.09
N SER A 146 -8.51 -27.57 11.13
CA SER A 146 -7.09 -27.72 10.84
C SER A 146 -6.24 -26.49 11.21
N GLY A 147 -6.87 -25.47 11.80
CA GLY A 147 -6.25 -24.18 12.11
C GLY A 147 -5.28 -24.22 13.28
N VAL A 148 -5.28 -25.26 14.12
CA VAL A 148 -4.35 -25.40 15.24
C VAL A 148 -3.29 -26.44 14.94
N GLN A 149 -2.02 -26.03 14.96
CA GLN A 149 -0.88 -26.89 14.66
C GLN A 149 0.21 -26.75 15.72
N ARG A 150 0.84 -27.88 16.10
CA ARG A 150 2.04 -27.85 16.95
C ARG A 150 3.21 -27.28 16.14
N VAL A 151 3.92 -26.34 16.72
CA VAL A 151 5.14 -25.75 16.17
C VAL A 151 6.29 -25.83 17.20
N VAL A 152 7.50 -25.46 16.77
CA VAL A 152 8.67 -25.41 17.65
C VAL A 152 9.24 -24.00 17.56
N ILE A 153 8.93 -23.15 18.54
CA ILE A 153 9.55 -21.82 18.68
C ILE A 153 10.75 -21.93 19.61
N THR A 154 10.59 -22.67 20.70
CA THR A 154 11.66 -23.11 21.59
C THR A 154 11.54 -24.61 21.85
N GLY A 155 12.59 -25.21 22.42
CA GLY A 155 12.61 -26.64 22.74
C GLY A 155 11.81 -27.03 23.99
N ASP A 156 11.26 -26.05 24.73
CA ASP A 156 10.53 -26.23 25.97
C ASP A 156 9.04 -25.93 25.83
N GLY A 157 8.23 -26.66 26.59
CA GLY A 157 6.77 -26.55 26.57
C GLY A 157 6.12 -27.06 25.30
N VAL A 158 4.87 -26.65 25.08
CA VAL A 158 4.12 -26.92 23.85
C VAL A 158 3.75 -25.60 23.20
N TRP A 159 4.22 -25.39 21.98
CA TRP A 159 3.85 -24.25 21.15
C TRP A 159 2.81 -24.64 20.10
N LEU A 160 1.81 -23.78 19.94
CA LEU A 160 0.73 -23.93 18.98
C LEU A 160 0.64 -22.68 18.11
N ALA A 161 0.73 -22.88 16.81
CA ALA A 161 0.32 -21.89 15.82
C ALA A 161 -1.18 -22.05 15.57
N VAL A 162 -1.91 -20.95 15.67
CA VAL A 162 -3.36 -20.92 15.50
C VAL A 162 -3.70 -19.97 14.37
N GLU A 163 -4.09 -20.51 13.22
CA GLU A 163 -4.59 -19.75 12.09
C GLU A 163 -6.12 -19.77 12.09
N SER A 164 -6.69 -18.58 11.91
CA SER A 164 -8.13 -18.35 12.11
C SER A 164 -8.66 -17.25 11.19
N GLY A 165 -9.98 -17.14 11.07
CA GLY A 165 -10.67 -16.12 10.30
C GLY A 165 -11.19 -14.97 11.17
N ALA A 166 -11.15 -13.76 10.61
CA ALA A 166 -11.69 -12.54 11.22
C ALA A 166 -12.61 -11.79 10.26
N GLY A 167 -13.90 -11.77 10.58
CA GLY A 167 -14.91 -11.16 9.71
C GLY A 167 -15.01 -11.88 8.36
N ALA A 168 -15.35 -11.13 7.31
CA ALA A 168 -15.61 -11.72 5.99
C ALA A 168 -14.34 -12.04 5.18
N HIS A 169 -13.27 -11.28 5.39
CA HIS A 169 -12.06 -11.35 4.56
C HIS A 169 -10.76 -11.37 5.38
N GLY A 170 -10.78 -11.03 6.66
CA GLY A 170 -9.58 -11.01 7.48
C GLY A 170 -9.20 -12.39 8.00
N GLY A 171 -7.96 -12.48 8.47
CA GLY A 171 -7.47 -13.60 9.26
C GLY A 171 -6.92 -13.13 10.60
N CYS A 172 -6.73 -14.06 11.51
CA CYS A 172 -5.90 -13.86 12.69
C CYS A 172 -4.91 -15.00 12.87
N PHE A 173 -3.82 -14.69 13.54
CA PHE A 173 -2.81 -15.62 13.99
C PHE A 173 -2.59 -15.44 15.49
N ASP A 174 -2.65 -16.53 16.23
CA ASP A 174 -2.25 -16.58 17.63
C ASP A 174 -1.11 -17.59 17.80
N LEU A 175 -0.13 -17.24 18.62
CA LEU A 175 0.96 -18.12 19.02
C LEU A 175 0.77 -18.45 20.50
N VAL A 176 0.29 -19.65 20.77
CA VAL A 176 -0.08 -20.09 22.10
C VAL A 176 0.99 -21.00 22.68
N TRP A 177 1.37 -20.77 23.93
CA TRP A 177 2.41 -21.51 24.62
C TRP A 177 1.91 -22.10 25.94
N PHE A 178 2.13 -23.41 26.09
CA PHE A 178 1.94 -24.12 27.35
C PHE A 178 3.30 -24.43 27.98
N ASP A 179 3.57 -23.84 29.14
CA ASP A 179 4.84 -23.99 29.86
C ASP A 179 4.92 -25.27 30.72
N GLY A 180 3.91 -26.14 30.66
CA GLY A 180 3.74 -27.30 31.52
C GLY A 180 2.75 -27.09 32.66
N SER A 181 2.31 -25.85 32.90
CA SER A 181 1.35 -25.50 33.95
C SER A 181 0.22 -24.59 33.46
N GLN A 182 0.51 -23.63 32.59
CA GLN A 182 -0.42 -22.60 32.15
C GLN A 182 -0.31 -22.37 30.64
N LEU A 183 -1.44 -22.00 30.02
CA LEU A 183 -1.49 -21.54 28.63
C LEU A 183 -1.39 -20.02 28.60
N THR A 184 -0.53 -19.52 27.74
CA THR A 184 -0.37 -18.08 27.46
C THR A 184 -0.46 -17.85 25.95
N ASN A 185 -0.80 -16.63 25.55
CA ASN A 185 -0.81 -16.21 24.14
C ASN A 185 0.20 -15.07 23.96
N PRO A 186 1.52 -15.38 23.93
CA PRO A 186 2.56 -14.36 23.83
C PRO A 186 2.55 -13.53 22.55
N TYR A 187 1.81 -13.94 21.51
CA TYR A 187 1.72 -13.14 20.28
C TYR A 187 0.39 -13.38 19.56
N SER A 188 -0.34 -12.29 19.29
CA SER A 188 -1.61 -12.30 18.56
C SER A 188 -1.63 -11.17 17.54
N ILE A 189 -2.09 -11.43 16.33
CA ILE A 189 -2.25 -10.43 15.29
C ILE A 189 -3.40 -10.79 14.35
N CYS A 190 -4.08 -9.77 13.84
CA CYS A 190 -5.06 -9.93 12.77
C CYS A 190 -4.70 -9.06 11.58
N GLY A 191 -5.08 -9.52 10.40
CA GLY A 191 -4.78 -8.87 9.14
C GLY A 191 -6.00 -8.76 8.24
N GLU A 192 -5.81 -8.00 7.17
CA GLU A 192 -6.83 -7.68 6.16
C GLU A 192 -7.23 -8.88 5.29
N ALA A 193 -6.41 -9.94 5.30
CA ALA A 193 -6.56 -11.14 4.49
C ALA A 193 -6.31 -12.40 5.32
N PRO A 194 -6.76 -13.59 4.86
CA PRO A 194 -6.38 -14.86 5.46
C PRO A 194 -4.88 -15.14 5.27
N GLY A 195 -4.33 -16.08 6.04
CA GLY A 195 -2.90 -16.40 5.97
C GLY A 195 -2.02 -15.28 6.52
N VAL A 196 -2.42 -14.72 7.67
CA VAL A 196 -1.74 -13.59 8.32
C VAL A 196 -0.32 -13.94 8.73
N ALA A 197 -0.04 -15.21 9.02
CA ALA A 197 1.29 -15.65 9.36
C ALA A 197 1.62 -17.03 8.78
N GLN A 198 2.91 -17.33 8.71
CA GLN A 198 3.45 -18.67 8.48
C GLN A 198 4.53 -18.94 9.52
N VAL A 199 4.60 -20.17 10.03
CA VAL A 199 5.64 -20.56 10.99
C VAL A 199 6.64 -21.48 10.30
N ARG A 200 7.92 -21.07 10.26
CA ARG A 200 8.99 -21.83 9.59
C ARG A 200 10.34 -21.50 10.19
N ASP A 201 11.16 -22.54 10.38
CA ASP A 201 12.59 -22.43 10.68
C ASP A 201 13.33 -21.89 9.45
N LEU A 202 13.72 -20.62 9.50
CA LEU A 202 14.38 -19.94 8.38
C LEU A 202 15.89 -20.17 8.39
N ASP A 203 16.51 -20.21 9.56
CA ASP A 203 17.96 -20.26 9.71
C ASP A 203 18.51 -21.69 9.95
N GLY A 204 17.62 -22.66 10.12
CA GLY A 204 17.92 -24.08 10.24
C GLY A 204 18.44 -24.48 11.62
N ASP A 205 18.20 -23.67 12.66
CA ASP A 205 18.64 -23.96 14.02
C ASP A 205 17.67 -24.90 14.80
N GLY A 206 16.51 -25.22 14.21
CA GLY A 206 15.48 -26.05 14.80
C GLY A 206 14.40 -25.28 15.57
N SER A 207 14.57 -23.97 15.74
CA SER A 207 13.56 -23.03 16.22
C SER A 207 12.92 -22.31 15.02
N ALA A 208 11.60 -22.15 15.05
CA ALA A 208 10.88 -21.53 13.96
C ALA A 208 10.66 -20.03 14.18
N GLU A 209 10.73 -19.27 13.09
CA GLU A 209 10.27 -17.89 13.01
C GLU A 209 8.81 -17.80 12.62
N VAL A 210 8.18 -16.68 12.97
CA VAL A 210 6.84 -16.34 12.49
C VAL A 210 6.97 -15.26 11.43
N ILE A 211 6.58 -15.61 10.21
CA ILE A 211 6.57 -14.71 9.05
C ILE A 211 5.17 -14.11 8.96
N ILE A 212 5.06 -12.81 9.21
CA ILE A 212 3.79 -12.07 9.13
C ILE A 212 3.61 -11.50 7.74
N ASN A 213 2.46 -11.78 7.13
CA ASN A 213 2.02 -11.10 5.93
C ASN A 213 1.49 -9.71 6.30
N THR A 214 2.26 -8.68 5.99
CA THR A 214 1.92 -7.26 6.22
C THR A 214 1.52 -6.57 4.93
N THR A 215 1.07 -7.33 3.93
CA THR A 215 0.61 -6.81 2.63
C THR A 215 -0.58 -5.90 2.82
N ASN A 216 -0.56 -4.72 2.20
CA ASN A 216 -1.74 -3.88 2.06
C ASN A 216 -2.59 -4.43 0.91
N HIS A 217 -3.77 -4.97 1.24
CA HIS A 217 -4.71 -5.55 0.29
C HIS A 217 -5.72 -4.54 -0.27
N TYR A 218 -5.71 -3.30 0.25
CA TYR A 218 -6.66 -2.23 -0.06
C TYR A 218 -5.97 -1.04 -0.74
N VAL A 219 -4.98 -1.29 -1.62
CA VAL A 219 -4.39 -0.24 -2.46
C VAL A 219 -5.47 0.57 -3.19
N PHE A 220 -6.48 -0.13 -3.73
CA PHE A 220 -7.74 0.48 -4.18
C PHE A 220 -8.95 -0.16 -3.52
N CYS A 221 -9.03 -1.49 -3.58
CA CYS A 221 -10.04 -2.30 -2.91
C CYS A 221 -9.58 -3.75 -2.80
N TYR A 222 -10.08 -4.50 -1.82
CA TYR A 222 -9.71 -5.91 -1.64
C TYR A 222 -9.93 -6.77 -2.89
N ALA A 223 -11.10 -6.63 -3.53
CA ALA A 223 -11.47 -7.38 -4.72
C ALA A 223 -10.76 -6.89 -6.00
N CYS A 224 -10.09 -5.74 -5.94
CA CYS A 224 -9.39 -5.13 -7.06
C CYS A 224 -8.06 -5.82 -7.34
N GLY A 225 -7.56 -6.67 -6.43
CA GLY A 225 -6.38 -7.51 -6.68
C GLY A 225 -5.04 -6.78 -6.80
N VAL A 226 -5.01 -5.45 -6.66
CA VAL A 226 -3.78 -4.65 -6.57
C VAL A 226 -3.31 -4.65 -5.13
N ARG A 227 -2.06 -5.06 -4.90
CA ARG A 227 -1.52 -5.31 -3.57
C ARG A 227 -0.15 -4.68 -3.42
N ASP A 228 0.09 -4.04 -2.28
CA ASP A 228 1.43 -3.61 -1.89
C ASP A 228 2.02 -4.67 -0.96
N VAL A 229 2.69 -5.66 -1.58
CA VAL A 229 3.12 -6.89 -0.92
C VAL A 229 4.28 -6.62 0.04
N SER A 230 4.15 -7.10 1.28
CA SER A 230 5.17 -6.93 2.31
C SER A 230 5.08 -8.01 3.37
N PHE A 231 6.21 -8.33 3.99
CA PHE A 231 6.28 -9.30 5.07
C PHE A 231 7.20 -8.81 6.20
N SER A 232 6.90 -9.25 7.42
CA SER A 232 7.77 -9.08 8.59
C SER A 232 8.21 -10.44 9.11
N ILE A 233 9.46 -10.56 9.55
CA ILE A 233 9.96 -11.76 10.23
C ILE A 233 9.98 -11.48 11.72
N MET A 234 9.31 -12.31 12.50
CA MET A 234 9.27 -12.25 13.96
C MET A 234 10.09 -13.40 14.54
N ARG A 235 10.97 -13.08 15.49
CA ARG A 235 11.87 -14.00 16.18
C ARG A 235 11.58 -14.02 17.67
N TRP A 236 11.70 -15.17 18.30
CA TRP A 236 11.60 -15.26 19.76
C TRP A 236 12.90 -14.76 20.41
N ASP A 237 12.81 -13.79 21.32
CA ASP A 237 13.97 -13.23 22.03
C ASP A 237 14.17 -13.82 23.45
N GLY A 238 13.32 -14.77 23.85
CA GLY A 238 13.29 -15.35 25.19
C GLY A 238 12.16 -14.80 26.07
N ALA A 239 11.60 -13.64 25.73
CA ALA A 239 10.49 -13.02 26.43
C ALA A 239 9.26 -12.77 25.55
N GLY A 240 9.48 -12.51 24.25
CA GLY A 240 8.42 -12.22 23.29
C GLY A 240 8.86 -12.37 21.84
N MET A 241 7.92 -12.10 20.93
CA MET A 241 8.20 -12.04 19.50
C MET A 241 8.74 -10.64 19.14
N ALA A 242 9.99 -10.58 18.68
CA ALA A 242 10.67 -9.39 18.21
C ALA A 242 10.75 -9.35 16.68
N ALA A 243 10.36 -8.23 16.07
CA ALA A 243 10.45 -8.06 14.62
C ALA A 243 11.90 -7.86 14.18
N VAL A 244 12.30 -8.50 13.09
CA VAL A 244 13.52 -8.16 12.35
C VAL A 244 13.35 -6.77 11.75
N ALA A 245 14.20 -5.83 12.18
CA ALA A 245 14.16 -4.47 11.67
C ALA A 245 14.73 -4.38 10.25
N LEU A 246 14.00 -3.71 9.35
CA LEU A 246 14.54 -3.23 8.08
C LEU A 246 15.33 -1.93 8.32
N ALA A 247 16.48 -2.05 8.96
CA ALA A 247 17.35 -0.94 9.32
C ALA A 247 18.82 -1.28 9.03
N PRO A 248 19.69 -0.27 8.85
CA PRO A 248 21.11 -0.52 8.65
C PRO A 248 21.71 -1.28 9.82
N ILE A 249 22.50 -2.30 9.51
CA ILE A 249 23.18 -3.16 10.48
C ILE A 249 24.67 -2.84 10.55
N ALA A 250 25.29 -3.10 11.69
CA ALA A 250 26.70 -2.78 11.94
C ALA A 250 27.64 -3.89 11.43
N GLY A 251 28.78 -3.50 10.89
CA GLY A 251 29.80 -4.42 10.37
C GLY A 251 30.29 -3.98 8.99
N ASP A 252 31.39 -4.59 8.55
CA ASP A 252 32.05 -4.29 7.28
C ASP A 252 32.35 -5.54 6.45
N ASP A 253 31.85 -6.71 6.86
CA ASP A 253 31.95 -7.92 6.06
C ASP A 253 31.09 -7.82 4.79
N ALA A 254 31.37 -8.71 3.83
CA ALA A 254 30.73 -8.67 2.51
C ALA A 254 29.21 -8.88 2.58
N ALA A 255 28.71 -9.72 3.50
CA ALA A 255 27.29 -9.98 3.63
C ALA A 255 26.57 -8.79 4.25
N THR A 256 27.16 -8.19 5.30
CA THR A 256 26.65 -6.98 5.93
C THR A 256 26.61 -5.80 4.97
N SER A 257 27.68 -5.60 4.18
CA SER A 257 27.73 -4.54 3.18
C SER A 257 26.65 -4.74 2.10
N ALA A 258 26.51 -5.95 1.57
CA ALA A 258 25.48 -6.28 0.59
C ALA A 258 24.05 -6.13 1.14
N ALA A 259 23.82 -6.51 2.40
CA ALA A 259 22.53 -6.36 3.08
C ALA A 259 22.15 -4.87 3.22
N ASN A 260 23.08 -4.01 3.63
CA ASN A 260 22.86 -2.58 3.76
C ASN A 260 22.65 -1.89 2.39
N ASP A 261 23.38 -2.32 1.36
CA ASP A 261 23.18 -1.82 0.00
C ASP A 261 21.81 -2.22 -0.57
N ALA A 262 21.39 -3.46 -0.35
CA ALA A 262 20.07 -3.95 -0.73
C ALA A 262 18.96 -3.24 0.04
N LEU A 263 19.14 -2.99 1.34
CA LEU A 263 18.21 -2.21 2.14
C LEU A 263 18.03 -0.81 1.56
N ARG A 264 19.12 -0.12 1.22
CA ARG A 264 19.07 1.22 0.60
C ARG A 264 18.27 1.23 -0.70
N LEU A 265 18.41 0.19 -1.53
CA LEU A 265 17.61 0.02 -2.75
C LEU A 265 16.14 -0.26 -2.45
N ALA A 266 15.86 -1.20 -1.54
CA ALA A 266 14.50 -1.58 -1.14
C ALA A 266 13.73 -0.40 -0.53
N SER A 267 14.36 0.37 0.38
CA SER A 267 13.79 1.59 0.96
C SER A 267 13.52 2.69 -0.05
N ALA A 268 14.16 2.62 -1.23
CA ALA A 268 13.91 3.52 -2.36
C ALA A 268 12.87 2.96 -3.35
N GLY A 269 12.13 1.90 -2.99
CA GLY A 269 11.14 1.27 -3.87
C GLY A 269 11.75 0.45 -5.02
N LEU A 270 13.05 0.17 -4.99
CA LEU A 270 13.79 -0.57 -6.03
C LEU A 270 13.95 -2.04 -5.62
N TRP A 271 12.84 -2.72 -5.31
CA TRP A 271 12.84 -4.07 -4.75
C TRP A 271 13.47 -5.12 -5.69
N ARG A 272 13.25 -5.01 -7.00
CA ARG A 272 13.93 -5.85 -8.01
C ARG A 272 15.45 -5.68 -7.94
N ASP A 273 15.92 -4.44 -7.91
CA ASP A 273 17.36 -4.16 -7.87
C ASP A 273 17.97 -4.59 -6.52
N ALA A 274 17.24 -4.43 -5.42
CA ALA A 274 17.62 -4.94 -4.11
C ALA A 274 17.77 -6.46 -4.12
N ALA A 275 16.83 -7.19 -4.73
CA ALA A 275 16.92 -8.64 -4.88
C ALA A 275 18.14 -9.04 -5.73
N ALA A 276 18.35 -8.37 -6.87
CA ALA A 276 19.50 -8.62 -7.74
C ALA A 276 20.84 -8.34 -7.05
N ALA A 277 20.92 -7.31 -6.20
CA ALA A 277 22.10 -7.01 -5.39
C ALA A 277 22.44 -8.13 -4.38
N LEU A 278 21.45 -8.95 -4.03
CA LEU A 278 21.60 -10.09 -3.13
C LEU A 278 21.82 -11.42 -3.86
N ASP A 279 21.89 -11.44 -5.19
CA ASP A 279 22.13 -12.66 -5.94
C ASP A 279 23.50 -13.27 -5.60
N GLY A 280 23.50 -14.54 -5.18
CA GLY A 280 24.71 -15.24 -4.75
C GLY A 280 25.27 -14.80 -3.40
N VAL A 281 24.66 -13.83 -2.71
CA VAL A 281 25.07 -13.41 -1.37
C VAL A 281 24.61 -14.45 -0.35
N THR A 282 25.53 -14.92 0.48
CA THR A 282 25.27 -15.80 1.63
C THR A 282 25.65 -15.10 2.93
N ALA A 283 24.88 -15.35 3.98
CA ALA A 283 25.15 -14.88 5.33
C ALA A 283 25.09 -16.07 6.29
N THR A 284 25.82 -15.98 7.39
CA THR A 284 25.75 -16.99 8.45
C THR A 284 24.33 -17.03 9.01
N PRO A 285 23.68 -18.21 9.07
CA PRO A 285 22.35 -18.32 9.66
C PRO A 285 22.30 -17.72 11.07
N GLY A 286 21.22 -17.03 11.40
CA GLY A 286 21.05 -16.32 12.68
C GLY A 286 21.75 -14.96 12.80
N SER A 287 22.66 -14.59 11.89
CA SER A 287 23.33 -13.27 11.91
C SER A 287 22.40 -12.10 11.53
N GLU A 288 22.73 -10.86 11.93
CA GLU A 288 21.95 -9.67 11.53
C GLU A 288 21.84 -9.53 10.00
N ALA A 289 22.93 -9.79 9.27
CA ALA A 289 22.93 -9.81 7.82
C ALA A 289 21.98 -10.87 7.24
N PHE A 290 21.95 -12.07 7.83
CA PHE A 290 21.03 -13.12 7.41
C PHE A 290 19.57 -12.70 7.54
N TRP A 291 19.21 -12.08 8.66
CA TRP A 291 17.82 -11.64 8.89
C TRP A 291 17.40 -10.51 7.96
N LEU A 292 18.25 -9.49 7.80
CA LEU A 292 17.97 -8.38 6.89
C LEU A 292 17.84 -8.87 5.44
N ILE A 293 18.75 -9.72 4.97
CA ILE A 293 18.72 -10.33 3.64
C ILE A 293 17.44 -11.16 3.45
N SER A 294 17.06 -11.95 4.46
CA SER A 294 15.87 -12.81 4.39
C SER A 294 14.59 -11.99 4.30
N ALA A 295 14.47 -10.91 5.08
CA ALA A 295 13.32 -10.01 5.04
C ALA A 295 13.18 -9.30 3.67
N ILE A 296 14.30 -8.82 3.11
CA ILE A 296 14.33 -8.19 1.78
C ILE A 296 13.93 -9.19 0.70
N ARG A 297 14.53 -10.40 0.70
CA ARG A 297 14.24 -11.43 -0.29
C ARG A 297 12.77 -11.86 -0.24
N LEU A 298 12.23 -12.08 0.94
CA LEU A 298 10.83 -12.49 1.11
C LEU A 298 9.87 -11.46 0.50
N THR A 299 10.08 -10.18 0.82
CA THR A 299 9.26 -9.09 0.26
C THR A 299 9.46 -8.93 -1.24
N ALA A 300 10.70 -8.96 -1.72
CA ALA A 300 10.98 -8.83 -3.15
C ALA A 300 10.42 -10.00 -3.96
N THR A 301 10.47 -11.24 -3.46
CA THR A 301 9.85 -12.40 -4.11
C THR A 301 8.34 -12.24 -4.21
N GLY A 302 7.65 -11.89 -3.11
CA GLY A 302 6.21 -11.68 -3.15
C GLY A 302 5.78 -10.55 -4.09
N ARG A 303 6.55 -9.45 -4.13
CA ARG A 303 6.34 -8.37 -5.10
C ARG A 303 6.58 -8.81 -6.54
N ALA A 304 7.57 -9.66 -6.79
CA ALA A 304 7.81 -10.23 -8.12
C ALA A 304 6.65 -11.12 -8.58
N GLU A 305 6.07 -11.92 -7.68
CA GLU A 305 4.91 -12.76 -7.97
C GLU A 305 3.66 -11.91 -8.28
N GLN A 306 3.44 -10.84 -7.51
CA GLN A 306 2.38 -9.87 -7.78
C GLN A 306 2.59 -9.18 -9.14
N ALA A 307 3.81 -8.74 -9.46
CA ALA A 307 4.14 -8.15 -10.76
C ALA A 307 3.85 -9.09 -11.94
N GLN A 308 4.06 -10.40 -11.76
CA GLN A 308 3.83 -11.40 -12.82
C GLN A 308 2.37 -11.80 -13.01
N SER A 309 1.56 -11.76 -11.95
CA SER A 309 0.20 -12.33 -11.94
C SER A 309 -0.90 -11.32 -11.64
N GLY A 310 -0.53 -10.11 -11.28
CA GLY A 310 -1.42 -9.01 -10.94
C GLY A 310 -2.23 -8.53 -12.14
N ILE A 311 -3.36 -7.89 -11.82
CA ILE A 311 -4.34 -7.46 -12.82
C ILE A 311 -4.18 -6.00 -13.22
N TYR A 312 -3.24 -5.27 -12.61
CA TYR A 312 -3.00 -3.86 -12.87
C TYR A 312 -1.49 -3.58 -13.05
N PRO A 313 -0.93 -3.97 -14.21
CA PRO A 313 0.52 -4.02 -14.44
C PRO A 313 1.26 -2.70 -14.14
N LEU A 314 0.60 -1.55 -14.34
CA LEU A 314 1.19 -0.24 -14.02
C LEU A 314 1.68 -0.16 -12.57
N LEU A 315 0.82 -0.48 -11.59
CA LEU A 315 1.23 -0.46 -10.18
C LEU A 315 1.96 -1.74 -9.79
N ASP A 316 1.57 -2.89 -10.31
CA ASP A 316 2.19 -4.16 -9.91
C ASP A 316 3.69 -4.17 -10.24
N HIS A 317 4.10 -3.70 -11.44
CA HIS A 317 5.51 -3.54 -11.79
C HIS A 317 6.18 -2.36 -11.06
N LEU A 318 5.50 -1.23 -10.91
CA LEU A 318 6.04 -0.07 -10.19
C LEU A 318 6.42 -0.44 -8.75
N LEU A 319 5.51 -1.10 -8.02
CA LEU A 319 5.70 -1.47 -6.62
C LEU A 319 6.78 -2.55 -6.45
N TYR A 320 7.10 -3.32 -7.48
CA TYR A 320 8.26 -4.21 -7.50
C TYR A 320 9.57 -3.48 -7.86
N GLY A 321 9.50 -2.25 -8.40
CA GLY A 321 10.66 -1.49 -8.86
C GLY A 321 11.01 -1.72 -10.34
N GLU A 322 10.08 -2.26 -11.13
CA GLU A 322 10.19 -2.44 -12.59
C GLU A 322 9.60 -1.26 -13.36
N TYR A 323 10.17 -0.07 -13.17
CA TYR A 323 9.66 1.18 -13.75
C TYR A 323 9.49 1.13 -15.28
N ASP A 324 10.42 0.49 -16.00
CA ASP A 324 10.30 0.33 -17.46
C ASP A 324 9.11 -0.58 -17.83
N ALA A 325 8.88 -1.68 -17.11
CA ALA A 325 7.75 -2.58 -17.35
C ALA A 325 6.40 -1.94 -16.96
N ALA A 326 6.40 -1.09 -15.92
CA ALA A 326 5.25 -0.26 -15.58
C ALA A 326 4.89 0.70 -16.74
N ILE A 327 5.89 1.29 -17.41
CA ILE A 327 5.66 2.14 -18.59
C ILE A 327 5.18 1.33 -19.79
N ASP A 328 5.54 0.05 -19.92
CA ASP A 328 5.09 -0.79 -21.03
C ASP A 328 3.55 -0.87 -21.12
N SER A 329 2.84 -0.81 -19.98
CA SER A 329 1.36 -0.75 -19.98
C SER A 329 0.80 0.57 -20.52
N MET A 330 1.62 1.61 -20.64
CA MET A 330 1.23 2.93 -21.15
C MET A 330 1.45 3.05 -22.67
N ARG A 331 2.31 2.21 -23.25
CA ARG A 331 2.78 2.34 -24.64
C ARG A 331 1.71 2.12 -25.70
N THR A 332 0.58 1.53 -25.35
CA THR A 332 -0.55 1.30 -26.26
C THR A 332 -1.44 2.53 -26.43
N TYR A 333 -1.19 3.60 -25.68
CA TYR A 333 -2.04 4.79 -25.63
C TYR A 333 -1.34 6.02 -26.19
N THR A 334 -2.14 6.95 -26.70
CA THR A 334 -1.67 8.27 -27.16
C THR A 334 -1.35 9.18 -25.96
N PRO A 335 -0.49 10.21 -26.14
CA PRO A 335 -0.25 11.21 -25.10
C PRO A 335 -1.54 11.88 -24.61
N GLU A 336 -2.50 12.15 -25.49
CA GLU A 336 -3.78 12.75 -25.12
C GLU A 336 -4.60 11.81 -24.22
N GLU A 337 -4.64 10.52 -24.51
CA GLU A 337 -5.30 9.52 -23.65
C GLU A 337 -4.59 9.35 -22.29
N LEU A 338 -3.26 9.39 -22.28
CA LEU A 338 -2.47 9.30 -21.05
C LEU A 338 -2.60 10.54 -20.15
N LEU A 339 -2.95 11.69 -20.73
CA LEU A 339 -3.17 12.96 -20.02
C LEU A 339 -4.66 13.23 -19.74
N ASP A 340 -5.53 12.25 -19.97
CA ASP A 340 -6.97 12.34 -19.68
C ASP A 340 -7.28 11.71 -18.31
N ALA A 341 -7.97 12.46 -17.45
CA ALA A 341 -8.44 11.98 -16.15
C ALA A 341 -9.56 10.93 -16.27
N ALA A 342 -10.15 10.77 -17.44
CA ALA A 342 -11.04 9.66 -17.81
C ALA A 342 -10.36 8.68 -18.80
N GLY A 343 -9.02 8.68 -18.82
CA GLY A 343 -8.22 7.88 -19.72
C GLY A 343 -8.27 6.38 -19.44
N PRO A 344 -7.70 5.56 -20.34
CA PRO A 344 -7.81 4.11 -20.32
C PRO A 344 -7.04 3.42 -19.19
N LEU A 345 -6.14 4.14 -18.51
CA LEU A 345 -5.46 3.66 -17.30
C LEU A 345 -6.34 3.79 -16.05
N LEU A 346 -7.46 4.51 -16.12
CA LEU A 346 -8.39 4.70 -15.02
C LEU A 346 -9.73 4.03 -15.31
N THR A 347 -10.40 4.44 -16.38
CA THR A 347 -11.77 3.97 -16.68
C THR A 347 -11.81 2.50 -17.07
N GLY A 348 -12.68 1.73 -16.43
CA GLY A 348 -12.81 0.29 -16.64
C GLY A 348 -11.69 -0.54 -15.99
N THR A 349 -10.88 0.07 -15.12
CA THR A 349 -9.74 -0.56 -14.44
C THR A 349 -9.95 -0.58 -12.93
N PRO A 350 -9.13 -1.35 -12.17
CA PRO A 350 -9.07 -1.25 -10.71
C PRO A 350 -8.91 0.16 -10.15
N ALA A 351 -8.28 1.07 -10.90
CA ALA A 351 -8.05 2.45 -10.47
C ALA A 351 -9.24 3.40 -10.74
N GLU A 352 -10.35 2.91 -11.30
CA GLU A 352 -11.52 3.74 -11.56
C GLU A 352 -12.04 4.38 -10.26
N GLY A 353 -12.22 5.70 -10.27
CA GLY A 353 -12.58 6.47 -9.07
C GLY A 353 -11.46 6.68 -8.05
N ASN A 354 -10.27 6.10 -8.27
CA ASN A 354 -9.11 6.16 -7.36
C ASN A 354 -7.89 6.87 -7.99
N GLY A 355 -8.12 7.77 -8.97
CA GLY A 355 -7.04 8.46 -9.68
C GLY A 355 -6.08 9.22 -8.76
N GLU A 356 -6.58 9.93 -7.75
CA GLU A 356 -5.75 10.64 -6.77
C GLU A 356 -4.77 9.70 -6.06
N ALA A 357 -5.26 8.56 -5.56
CA ALA A 357 -4.44 7.55 -4.89
C ALA A 357 -3.43 6.89 -5.85
N LEU A 358 -3.83 6.62 -7.09
CA LEU A 358 -2.94 6.10 -8.13
C LEU A 358 -1.76 7.06 -8.35
N PHE A 359 -2.05 8.32 -8.67
CA PHE A 359 -1.00 9.29 -9.00
C PHE A 359 -0.12 9.60 -7.80
N ALA A 360 -0.68 9.65 -6.59
CA ALA A 360 0.11 9.82 -5.36
C ALA A 360 1.08 8.64 -5.15
N THR A 361 0.61 7.41 -5.36
CA THR A 361 1.45 6.21 -5.26
C THR A 361 2.56 6.23 -6.31
N VAL A 362 2.24 6.59 -7.56
CA VAL A 362 3.20 6.66 -8.67
C VAL A 362 4.27 7.72 -8.41
N ALA A 363 3.85 8.94 -8.04
CA ALA A 363 4.77 10.04 -7.76
C ALA A 363 5.67 9.74 -6.56
N GLY A 364 5.09 9.28 -5.44
CA GLY A 364 5.85 8.99 -4.22
C GLY A 364 6.84 7.84 -4.38
N THR A 365 6.44 6.76 -5.06
CA THR A 365 7.33 5.62 -5.31
C THR A 365 8.50 6.02 -6.22
N ALA A 366 8.21 6.76 -7.30
CA ALA A 366 9.25 7.27 -8.20
C ALA A 366 10.17 8.29 -7.53
N GLU A 367 9.64 9.16 -6.66
CA GLU A 367 10.45 10.10 -5.89
C GLU A 367 11.46 9.39 -4.99
N LEU A 368 11.04 8.32 -4.29
CA LEU A 368 11.93 7.49 -3.50
C LEU A 368 13.04 6.88 -4.35
N ALA A 369 12.74 6.33 -5.53
CA ALA A 369 13.74 5.77 -6.42
C ALA A 369 14.76 6.81 -6.89
N LEU A 370 14.31 8.04 -7.18
CA LEU A 370 15.17 9.14 -7.62
C LEU A 370 16.13 9.63 -6.52
N THR A 371 15.90 9.33 -5.24
CA THR A 371 16.89 9.60 -4.18
C THR A 371 18.15 8.74 -4.33
N VAL A 372 18.02 7.58 -4.99
CA VAL A 372 19.10 6.61 -5.21
C VAL A 372 19.60 6.65 -6.66
N GLN A 373 18.69 6.85 -7.62
CA GLN A 373 18.99 6.89 -9.05
C GLN A 373 18.43 8.18 -9.67
N PRO A 374 19.06 9.36 -9.46
CA PRO A 374 18.46 10.66 -9.80
C PRO A 374 18.25 10.90 -11.30
N ASP A 375 18.98 10.19 -12.15
CA ASP A 375 18.83 10.24 -13.61
C ASP A 375 18.14 8.98 -14.17
N ALA A 376 17.37 8.24 -13.36
CA ALA A 376 16.58 7.10 -13.83
C ALA A 376 15.42 7.57 -14.73
N PRO A 377 15.47 7.34 -16.07
CA PRO A 377 14.53 7.99 -16.99
C PRO A 377 13.09 7.53 -16.77
N ALA A 378 12.89 6.25 -16.45
CA ALA A 378 11.56 5.68 -16.23
C ALA A 378 10.91 6.22 -14.94
N ALA A 379 11.69 6.41 -13.88
CA ALA A 379 11.19 7.03 -12.65
C ALA A 379 10.83 8.51 -12.86
N LEU A 380 11.69 9.27 -13.55
CA LEU A 380 11.36 10.65 -13.95
C LEU A 380 10.09 10.70 -14.82
N PHE A 381 9.95 9.82 -15.80
CA PHE A 381 8.78 9.76 -16.65
C PHE A 381 7.49 9.54 -15.85
N LEU A 382 7.48 8.53 -14.97
CA LEU A 382 6.30 8.19 -14.17
C LEU A 382 5.97 9.27 -13.13
N ARG A 383 6.97 9.84 -12.43
CA ARG A 383 6.76 10.96 -11.50
C ARG A 383 6.22 12.19 -12.22
N GLY A 384 6.81 12.51 -13.38
CA GLY A 384 6.39 13.64 -14.21
C GLY A 384 4.96 13.48 -14.71
N TRP A 385 4.61 12.30 -15.22
CA TRP A 385 3.24 11.97 -15.62
C TRP A 385 2.25 12.12 -14.45
N ALA A 386 2.55 11.54 -13.29
CA ALA A 386 1.70 11.64 -12.12
C ALA A 386 1.47 13.09 -11.66
N HIS A 387 2.53 13.91 -11.61
CA HIS A 387 2.41 15.33 -11.27
C HIS A 387 1.54 16.11 -12.27
N VAL A 388 1.70 15.88 -13.58
CA VAL A 388 0.84 16.53 -14.58
C VAL A 388 -0.62 16.14 -14.36
N MET A 389 -0.90 14.86 -14.07
CA MET A 389 -2.24 14.35 -13.79
C MET A 389 -2.85 14.92 -12.49
N GLN A 390 -2.00 15.27 -11.52
CA GLN A 390 -2.40 15.94 -10.28
C GLN A 390 -2.56 17.46 -10.43
N GLY A 391 -2.20 18.03 -11.58
CA GLY A 391 -2.27 19.47 -11.85
C GLY A 391 -0.96 20.23 -11.60
N ASP A 392 0.08 19.57 -11.08
CA ASP A 392 1.42 20.12 -10.85
C ASP A 392 2.26 20.15 -12.13
N ARG A 393 1.77 20.91 -13.11
CA ARG A 393 2.28 20.87 -14.49
C ARG A 393 3.73 21.31 -14.65
N VAL A 394 4.20 22.28 -13.87
CA VAL A 394 5.56 22.81 -14.00
C VAL A 394 6.63 21.77 -13.62
N PRO A 395 6.63 21.21 -12.40
CA PRO A 395 7.56 20.13 -12.06
C PRO A 395 7.32 18.88 -12.91
N GLY A 396 6.06 18.54 -13.21
CA GLY A 396 5.73 17.38 -14.02
C GLY A 396 6.28 17.44 -15.45
N ALA A 397 6.14 18.59 -16.13
CA ALA A 397 6.69 18.79 -17.46
C ALA A 397 8.22 18.81 -17.47
N ALA A 398 8.86 19.33 -16.41
CA ALA A 398 10.32 19.31 -16.28
C ALA A 398 10.87 17.88 -16.18
N ASP A 399 10.23 17.03 -15.37
CA ASP A 399 10.59 15.61 -15.25
C ASP A 399 10.40 14.85 -16.56
N LEU A 400 9.27 15.05 -17.25
CA LEU A 400 9.01 14.42 -18.55
C LEU A 400 10.03 14.86 -19.62
N ALA A 401 10.38 16.15 -19.65
CA ALA A 401 11.41 16.66 -20.55
C ALA A 401 12.78 16.03 -20.24
N ARG A 402 13.16 15.96 -18.97
CA ARG A 402 14.42 15.32 -18.55
C ARG A 402 14.45 13.84 -18.89
N ALA A 403 13.36 13.13 -18.69
CA ALA A 403 13.23 11.72 -19.08
C ALA A 403 13.44 11.54 -20.58
N ALA A 404 12.83 12.40 -21.41
CA ALA A 404 12.99 12.37 -22.86
C ALA A 404 14.42 12.71 -23.32
N GLU A 405 15.12 13.62 -22.64
CA GLU A 405 16.54 13.89 -22.90
C GLU A 405 17.43 12.66 -22.62
N LEU A 406 17.12 11.91 -21.58
CA LEU A 406 17.88 10.72 -21.17
C LEU A 406 17.54 9.48 -22.00
N LYS A 407 16.34 9.40 -22.59
CA LYS A 407 15.91 8.35 -23.53
C LYS A 407 15.39 8.96 -24.86
N PRO A 408 16.27 9.58 -25.68
CA PRO A 408 15.84 10.31 -26.89
C PRO A 408 15.27 9.41 -27.99
N ASP A 409 15.59 8.11 -27.96
CA ASP A 409 15.09 7.13 -28.93
C ASP A 409 13.72 6.54 -28.53
N ASP A 410 13.21 6.83 -27.33
CA ASP A 410 11.91 6.36 -26.88
C ASP A 410 10.79 7.32 -27.32
N ALA A 411 10.00 6.88 -28.31
CA ALA A 411 8.95 7.70 -28.91
C ALA A 411 7.87 8.15 -27.91
N LEU A 412 7.54 7.33 -26.90
CA LEU A 412 6.55 7.68 -25.89
C LEU A 412 7.04 8.84 -25.02
N PHE A 413 8.31 8.80 -24.63
CA PHE A 413 8.92 9.81 -23.76
C PHE A 413 8.90 11.19 -24.43
N GLY A 414 9.37 11.26 -25.67
CA GLY A 414 9.36 12.51 -26.44
C GLY A 414 7.94 13.04 -26.71
N ALA A 415 7.00 12.14 -27.05
CA ALA A 415 5.61 12.52 -27.36
C ALA A 415 4.88 13.05 -26.12
N LEU A 416 5.01 12.40 -24.96
CA LEU A 416 4.36 12.83 -23.73
C LEU A 416 4.97 14.12 -23.19
N ALA A 417 6.30 14.28 -23.25
CA ALA A 417 6.97 15.53 -22.87
C ALA A 417 6.49 16.71 -23.71
N ALA A 418 6.38 16.53 -25.04
CA ALA A 418 5.83 17.55 -25.93
C ALA A 418 4.36 17.87 -25.65
N ALA A 419 3.56 16.87 -25.26
CA ALA A 419 2.15 17.07 -24.93
C ALA A 419 1.95 17.82 -23.60
N ALA A 420 2.72 17.47 -22.57
CA ALA A 420 2.65 18.08 -21.24
C ALA A 420 3.16 19.52 -21.18
N GLY A 421 4.07 19.91 -22.09
CA GLY A 421 4.59 21.27 -22.17
C GLY A 421 3.68 22.29 -22.87
N ARG A 422 2.48 21.89 -23.33
CA ARG A 422 1.54 22.73 -24.09
C ARG A 422 0.50 23.45 -23.24
#